data_AF-A0A0D2KCF7-F1
#
_entry.id   AF-A0A0D2KCF7-F1
#
_cell.length_a   1.000
_cell.length_b   1.000
_cell.length_c   1.000
_cell.angle_alpha   90.00
_cell.angle_beta   90.00
_cell.angle_gamma   90.00
#
_symmetry.space_group_name_H-M   'P 1'
#
loop_
_entity.id
_entity.type
_entity.pdbx_description
1 polymer ?
#
loop_
_entity_poly.entity_id
_entity_poly.type
_entity_poly.pdbx_seq_one_letter_code
_entity_poly.pdbx_strand_id
1 'polypeptide(L)'
;MHIRTLQMDRDVLFTVKNNFYIGAFNNAINEASDLAGLSEAEAADKDAFVYRSYIALGSHDLVISEIPDSAPMSALAIKLLAQYSGKRVPPEAAAAILSEWMDDSACNRNPYVRLVAGLIHASEGNEVEALKAANNGPLTLELMALCTQIYLQMNRVDKAEQQVK
;
A
#
# COMPACT_ATOMS: atom_id res chain seq x y z
N MET A 1 -39.81 -7.88 -16.55
CA MET A 1 -38.58 -8.01 -17.36
C MET A 1 -37.57 -6.99 -16.84
N HIS A 2 -36.90 -7.30 -15.73
CA HIS A 2 -35.84 -6.47 -15.16
C HIS A 2 -34.52 -6.99 -15.72
N ILE A 3 -34.01 -6.35 -16.77
CA ILE A 3 -32.64 -6.54 -17.21
C ILE A 3 -31.79 -5.85 -16.15
N ARG A 4 -31.43 -6.59 -15.11
CA ARG A 4 -30.27 -6.29 -14.28
C ARG A 4 -29.08 -6.53 -15.19
N THR A 5 -28.67 -5.50 -15.90
CA THR A 5 -27.41 -5.48 -16.63
C THR A 5 -26.33 -5.92 -15.66
N LEU A 6 -25.65 -7.01 -16.00
CA LEU A 6 -24.35 -7.38 -15.46
C LEU A 6 -23.39 -6.22 -15.74
N GLN A 7 -23.44 -5.19 -14.90
CA GLN A 7 -22.35 -4.26 -14.75
C GLN A 7 -21.27 -5.10 -14.05
N MET A 8 -20.38 -5.71 -14.82
CA MET A 8 -19.07 -6.09 -14.27
C MET A 8 -18.58 -4.84 -13.55
N ASP A 9 -18.37 -4.95 -12.24
CA ASP A 9 -17.82 -3.88 -11.41
C ASP A 9 -16.57 -3.33 -12.10
N ARG A 10 -16.74 -2.21 -12.83
CA ARG A 10 -15.61 -1.52 -13.43
C ARG A 10 -14.90 -0.88 -12.26
N ASP A 11 -13.71 -1.36 -11.94
CA ASP A 11 -12.81 -0.73 -11.01
C ASP A 11 -12.58 0.72 -11.49
N VAL A 12 -13.27 1.66 -10.84
CA VAL A 12 -13.22 3.08 -11.20
C VAL A 12 -11.81 3.66 -11.04
N LEU A 13 -10.96 2.98 -10.26
CA LEU A 13 -9.56 3.34 -10.03
C LEU A 13 -8.59 2.62 -10.97
N PHE A 14 -9.07 1.84 -11.95
CA PHE A 14 -8.22 1.03 -12.82
C PHE A 14 -7.08 1.85 -13.46
N THR A 15 -7.39 3.01 -14.05
CA THR A 15 -6.38 3.86 -14.71
C THR A 15 -5.37 4.43 -13.70
N VAL A 16 -5.84 4.86 -12.53
CA VAL A 16 -5.00 5.37 -11.44
C VAL A 16 -4.02 4.29 -10.98
N LYS A 17 -4.53 3.09 -10.69
CA LYS A 17 -3.75 1.92 -10.28
C LYS A 17 -2.72 1.54 -11.33
N ASN A 18 -3.13 1.46 -12.59
CA ASN A 18 -2.23 1.10 -13.69
C ASN A 18 -1.08 2.11 -13.82
N ASN A 19 -1.38 3.42 -13.83
CA ASN A 19 -0.36 4.46 -13.89
C ASN A 19 0.57 4.42 -12.68
N PHE A 20 0.06 4.15 -11.48
CA PHE A 20 0.88 3.97 -10.29
C PHE A 20 1.85 2.79 -10.43
N TYR A 21 1.36 1.61 -10.81
CA TYR A 21 2.19 0.40 -10.88
C TYR A 21 3.27 0.44 -11.97
N ILE A 22 3.08 1.21 -13.04
CA ILE A 22 4.10 1.42 -14.08
C ILE A 22 5.06 2.59 -13.76
N GLY A 23 4.90 3.26 -12.62
CA GLY A 23 5.73 4.40 -12.20
C GLY A 23 5.35 5.74 -12.82
N ALA A 24 4.22 5.83 -13.52
CA ALA A 24 3.70 7.08 -14.07
C ALA A 24 2.94 7.91 -13.00
N PHE A 25 3.63 8.26 -11.92
CA PHE A 25 3.03 8.85 -10.71
C PHE A 25 2.29 10.17 -10.96
N ASN A 26 2.83 11.07 -11.79
CA ASN A 26 2.13 12.31 -12.14
C ASN A 26 0.82 12.03 -12.91
N ASN A 27 0.82 11.02 -13.79
CA ASN A 27 -0.40 10.62 -14.49
C ASN A 27 -1.41 10.00 -13.53
N ALA A 28 -0.96 9.18 -12.57
CA ALA A 28 -1.85 8.63 -11.55
C ALA A 28 -2.54 9.73 -10.71
N ILE A 29 -1.80 10.78 -10.33
CA ILE A 29 -2.32 11.94 -9.59
C ILE A 29 -3.33 12.71 -10.45
N ASN A 30 -3.00 13.02 -11.70
CA ASN A 30 -3.88 13.76 -12.60
C ASN A 30 -5.20 13.00 -12.84
N GLU A 31 -5.12 11.71 -13.19
CA GLU A 31 -6.29 10.86 -13.39
C GLU A 31 -7.15 10.77 -12.13
N ALA A 32 -6.52 10.67 -10.94
CA ALA A 32 -7.25 10.65 -9.68
C ALA A 32 -7.99 11.97 -9.40
N SER A 33 -7.45 13.10 -9.84
CA SER A 33 -8.06 14.43 -9.64
C SER A 33 -9.36 14.62 -10.43
N ASP A 34 -9.50 13.92 -11.56
CA ASP A 34 -10.69 13.96 -12.42
C ASP A 34 -11.81 13.01 -11.95
N LEU A 35 -11.53 12.13 -10.97
CA LEU A 35 -12.52 11.19 -10.44
C LEU A 35 -13.45 11.86 -9.42
N ALA A 36 -14.75 11.76 -9.68
CA ALA A 36 -15.82 12.25 -8.82
C ALA A 36 -16.90 11.19 -8.58
N GLY A 37 -17.74 11.39 -7.55
CA GLY A 37 -18.85 10.47 -7.24
C GLY A 37 -18.42 9.13 -6.66
N LEU A 38 -17.22 9.07 -6.08
CA LEU A 38 -16.69 7.87 -5.44
C LEU A 38 -17.42 7.58 -4.12
N SER A 39 -17.62 6.30 -3.82
CA SER A 39 -17.95 5.86 -2.47
C SER A 39 -16.81 6.19 -1.49
N GLU A 40 -17.09 6.15 -0.19
CA GLU A 40 -16.07 6.41 0.84
C GLU A 40 -14.87 5.45 0.73
N ALA A 41 -15.13 4.17 0.42
CA ALA A 41 -14.07 3.18 0.22
C ALA A 41 -13.23 3.47 -1.02
N GLU A 42 -13.86 3.82 -2.15
CA GLU A 42 -13.14 4.16 -3.38
C GLU A 42 -12.35 5.47 -3.24
N ALA A 43 -12.88 6.45 -2.50
CA ALA A 43 -12.18 7.68 -2.19
C ALA A 43 -10.94 7.41 -1.32
N ALA A 44 -11.08 6.57 -0.28
CA ALA A 44 -9.95 6.18 0.56
C ALA A 44 -8.86 5.43 -0.23
N ASP A 45 -9.24 4.52 -1.12
CA ASP A 45 -8.29 3.82 -2.00
C ASP A 45 -7.63 4.77 -3.01
N LYS A 46 -8.40 5.68 -3.61
CA LYS A 46 -7.85 6.73 -4.50
C LYS A 46 -6.79 7.55 -3.76
N ASP A 47 -7.11 8.04 -2.56
CA ASP A 47 -6.20 8.85 -1.77
C ASP A 47 -4.94 8.07 -1.40
N ALA A 48 -5.05 6.76 -1.12
CA ALA A 48 -3.91 5.90 -0.88
C ALA A 48 -2.93 5.86 -2.07
N PHE A 49 -3.44 5.72 -3.31
CA PHE A 49 -2.61 5.76 -4.51
C PHE A 49 -2.01 7.15 -4.78
N VAL A 50 -2.76 8.22 -4.52
CA VAL A 50 -2.29 9.61 -4.68
C VAL A 50 -1.16 9.90 -3.69
N TYR A 51 -1.34 9.61 -2.40
CA TYR A 51 -0.30 9.84 -1.40
C TYR A 51 0.94 9.01 -1.65
N ARG A 52 0.81 7.75 -2.05
CA ARG A 52 1.96 6.92 -2.40
C ARG A 52 2.66 7.39 -3.67
N SER A 53 1.94 7.99 -4.62
CA SER A 53 2.53 8.66 -5.78
C SER A 53 3.37 9.87 -5.34
N TYR A 54 2.87 10.68 -4.40
CA TYR A 54 3.64 11.79 -3.84
C TYR A 54 4.88 11.31 -3.08
N ILE A 55 4.80 10.22 -2.31
CA ILE A 55 5.97 9.60 -1.67
C ILE A 55 7.01 9.21 -2.73
N ALA A 56 6.59 8.53 -3.80
CA ALA A 56 7.50 8.11 -4.87
C ALA A 56 8.14 9.28 -5.62
N LEU A 57 7.49 10.44 -5.66
CA LEU A 57 8.02 11.70 -6.22
C LEU A 57 8.88 12.50 -5.22
N GLY A 58 9.04 12.02 -3.98
CA GLY A 58 9.83 12.67 -2.94
C GLY A 58 9.10 13.75 -2.14
N SER A 59 7.80 13.95 -2.38
CA SER A 59 6.95 14.91 -1.69
C SER A 59 6.47 14.39 -0.33
N HIS A 60 7.39 13.92 0.51
CA HIS A 60 7.08 13.29 1.80
C HIS A 60 6.40 14.24 2.79
N ASP A 61 6.91 15.47 2.91
CA ASP A 61 6.43 16.44 3.90
C ASP A 61 4.96 16.82 3.64
N LEU A 62 4.53 16.86 2.36
CA LEU A 62 3.13 17.07 1.97
C LEU A 62 2.23 15.95 2.48
N VAL A 63 2.63 14.69 2.29
CA VAL A 63 1.84 13.54 2.76
C VAL A 63 1.74 13.52 4.28
N ILE A 64 2.84 13.86 4.97
CA ILE A 64 2.89 13.93 6.43
C ILE A 64 1.96 15.02 6.97
N SER A 65 1.87 16.17 6.31
CA SER A 65 1.01 17.28 6.75
C SER A 65 -0.46 17.06 6.45
N GLU A 66 -0.79 16.43 5.32
CA GLU A 66 -2.18 16.22 4.88
C GLU A 66 -2.90 15.13 5.67
N ILE A 67 -2.17 14.11 6.17
CA ILE A 67 -2.78 13.01 6.92
C ILE A 67 -2.78 13.34 8.42
N PRO A 68 -3.95 13.64 9.04
CA PRO A 68 -4.03 13.90 10.47
C PRO A 68 -3.84 12.62 11.29
N ASP A 69 -3.47 12.75 12.57
CA ASP A 69 -3.28 11.58 13.45
C ASP A 69 -4.59 10.86 13.79
N SER A 70 -5.74 11.50 13.56
CA SER A 70 -7.08 10.90 13.68
C SER A 70 -7.53 10.15 12.42
N ALA A 71 -6.69 10.05 11.39
CA ALA A 71 -7.05 9.39 10.14
C ALA A 71 -7.24 7.87 10.34
N PRO A 72 -7.95 7.19 9.42
CA PRO A 72 -8.05 5.73 9.45
C PRO A 72 -6.69 5.05 9.36
N MET A 73 -6.60 3.83 9.89
CA MET A 73 -5.35 3.07 9.96
C MET A 73 -4.67 2.88 8.60
N SER A 74 -5.43 2.79 7.50
CA SER A 74 -4.87 2.74 6.15
C SER A 74 -4.05 3.99 5.81
N ALA A 75 -4.58 5.17 6.12
CA ALA A 75 -3.89 6.44 5.88
C ALA A 75 -2.71 6.63 6.86
N LEU A 76 -2.85 6.24 8.12
CA LEU A 76 -1.76 6.29 9.09
C LEU A 76 -0.58 5.40 8.69
N ALA A 77 -0.84 4.23 8.10
CA ALA A 77 0.22 3.40 7.54
C ALA A 77 0.99 4.11 6.42
N ILE A 78 0.29 4.79 5.51
CA ILE A 78 0.90 5.56 4.42
C ILE A 78 1.68 6.76 4.98
N LYS A 79 1.16 7.42 6.03
CA LYS A 79 1.89 8.48 6.74
C LYS A 79 3.20 7.97 7.33
N LEU A 80 3.20 6.79 7.96
CA LEU A 80 4.42 6.16 8.47
C LEU A 80 5.41 5.85 7.34
N LEU A 81 4.92 5.36 6.20
CA LEU A 81 5.77 5.15 5.02
C LEU A 81 6.40 6.47 4.55
N ALA A 82 5.63 7.56 4.49
CA ALA A 82 6.15 8.88 4.12
C ALA A 82 7.21 9.38 5.12
N GLN A 83 6.97 9.20 6.43
CA GLN A 83 7.95 9.54 7.46
C GLN A 83 9.24 8.75 7.31
N TYR A 84 9.15 7.44 7.03
CA TYR A 84 10.30 6.57 6.83
C TYR A 84 11.08 6.98 5.56
N SER A 85 10.41 7.07 4.41
CA SER A 85 11.02 7.46 3.12
C SER A 85 11.62 8.87 3.16
N GLY A 86 10.98 9.79 3.89
CA GLY A 86 11.45 11.16 4.11
C GLY A 86 12.52 11.30 5.21
N LYS A 87 12.96 10.20 5.82
CA LYS A 87 13.94 10.18 6.94
C LYS A 87 13.51 11.07 8.11
N ARG A 88 12.20 11.13 8.40
CA ARG A 88 11.60 11.82 9.56
C ARG A 88 11.47 10.92 10.78
N VAL A 89 11.55 9.60 10.57
CA VAL A 89 11.62 8.58 11.61
C VAL A 89 12.78 7.63 11.28
N PRO A 90 13.61 7.24 12.26
CA PRO A 90 14.65 6.25 12.02
C PRO A 90 14.04 4.85 11.79
N PRO A 91 14.73 3.97 11.05
CA PRO A 91 14.23 2.63 10.73
C PRO A 91 13.78 1.83 11.95
N GLU A 92 14.52 1.89 13.06
CA GLU A 92 14.24 1.14 14.28
C GLU A 92 12.95 1.61 14.96
N ALA A 93 12.68 2.91 14.93
CA ALA A 93 11.44 3.46 15.48
C ALA A 93 10.24 3.12 14.59
N ALA A 94 10.40 3.15 13.26
CA ALA A 94 9.36 2.68 12.35
C ALA A 94 9.04 1.19 12.56
N ALA A 95 10.07 0.35 12.72
CA ALA A 95 9.92 -1.07 13.00
C ALA A 95 9.20 -1.33 14.34
N ALA A 96 9.50 -0.54 15.38
CA ALA A 96 8.82 -0.65 16.67
C ALA A 96 7.32 -0.33 16.56
N ILE A 97 6.96 0.75 15.85
CA ILE A 97 5.56 1.12 15.59
C ILE A 97 4.84 0.00 14.82
N LEU A 98 5.48 -0.53 13.78
CA LEU A 98 4.92 -1.62 12.99
C LEU A 98 4.74 -2.89 13.81
N SER A 99 5.68 -3.23 14.71
CA SER A 99 5.53 -4.37 15.61
C SER A 99 4.27 -4.23 16.47
N GLU A 100 4.05 -3.05 17.06
CA GLU A 100 2.85 -2.77 17.85
C GLU A 100 1.57 -2.94 17.02
N TRP A 101 1.55 -2.39 15.81
CA TRP A 101 0.40 -2.53 14.91
C TRP A 101 0.16 -3.95 14.42
N MET A 102 1.22 -4.76 14.28
CA MET A 102 1.11 -6.15 13.87
C MET A 102 0.61 -7.06 15.00
N ASP A 103 0.88 -6.70 16.26
CA ASP A 103 0.36 -7.38 17.45
C ASP A 103 -1.12 -7.03 17.73
N ASP A 104 -1.59 -5.86 17.31
CA ASP A 104 -3.01 -5.48 17.40
C ASP A 104 -3.85 -6.09 16.26
N SER A 105 -4.79 -6.97 16.63
CA SER A 105 -5.74 -7.61 15.71
C SER A 105 -6.64 -6.64 14.93
N ALA A 106 -6.83 -5.42 15.42
CA ALA A 106 -7.58 -4.37 14.73
C ALA A 106 -6.76 -3.75 13.57
N CYS A 107 -5.44 -3.66 13.73
CA CYS A 107 -4.55 -3.04 12.76
C CYS A 107 -3.97 -4.07 11.77
N ASN A 108 -3.59 -5.25 12.24
CA ASN A 108 -2.88 -6.25 11.42
C ASN A 108 -3.71 -6.87 10.29
N ARG A 109 -5.05 -6.71 10.32
CA ARG A 109 -5.94 -7.11 9.22
C ARG A 109 -6.00 -6.09 8.10
N ASN A 110 -5.52 -4.87 8.32
CA ASN A 110 -5.52 -3.82 7.31
C ASN A 110 -4.43 -4.11 6.26
N PRO A 111 -4.79 -4.20 4.96
CA PRO A 111 -3.84 -4.53 3.91
C PRO A 111 -2.73 -3.47 3.75
N TYR A 112 -3.02 -2.19 4.02
CA TYR A 112 -2.03 -1.12 3.94
C TYR A 112 -1.01 -1.18 5.09
N VAL A 113 -1.43 -1.57 6.29
CA VAL A 113 -0.50 -1.80 7.41
C VAL A 113 0.48 -2.92 7.04
N ARG A 114 -0.04 -4.05 6.56
CA ARG A 114 0.78 -5.19 6.11
C ARG A 114 1.70 -4.83 4.94
N LEU A 115 1.20 -4.04 4.00
CA LEU A 115 1.97 -3.56 2.85
C LEU A 115 3.14 -2.69 3.31
N VAL A 116 2.89 -1.69 4.15
CA VAL A 116 3.92 -0.77 4.66
C VAL A 116 4.92 -1.51 5.53
N ALA A 117 4.46 -2.43 6.38
CA ALA A 117 5.33 -3.29 7.17
C ALA A 117 6.27 -4.11 6.27
N GLY A 118 5.71 -4.75 5.24
CA GLY A 118 6.50 -5.51 4.27
C GLY A 118 7.50 -4.65 3.51
N LEU A 119 7.10 -3.46 3.06
CA LEU A 119 7.99 -2.53 2.35
C LEU A 119 9.17 -2.06 3.21
N ILE A 120 8.90 -1.62 4.45
CA ILE A 120 9.93 -1.10 5.36
C ILE A 120 10.88 -2.22 5.80
N HIS A 121 10.36 -3.40 6.16
CA HIS A 121 11.24 -4.52 6.52
C HIS A 121 12.07 -4.99 5.33
N ALA A 122 11.51 -5.01 4.12
CA ALA A 122 12.25 -5.39 2.92
C ALA A 122 13.35 -4.37 2.56
N SER A 123 13.12 -3.06 2.73
CA SER A 123 14.14 -2.05 2.49
C SER A 123 15.29 -2.09 3.49
N GLU A 124 15.04 -2.59 4.71
CA GLU A 124 16.06 -2.83 5.74
C GLU A 124 16.76 -4.19 5.62
N GLY A 125 16.46 -4.99 4.57
CA GLY A 125 17.05 -6.33 4.40
C GLY A 125 16.56 -7.36 5.42
N ASN A 126 15.38 -7.14 6.00
CA ASN A 126 14.74 -8.05 6.94
C ASN A 126 13.63 -8.86 6.23
N GLU A 127 13.99 -9.65 5.21
CA GLU A 127 13.01 -10.30 4.32
C GLU A 127 12.07 -11.26 5.04
N VAL A 128 12.56 -11.92 6.10
CA VAL A 128 11.76 -12.84 6.92
C VAL A 128 10.62 -12.08 7.63
N GLU A 129 10.91 -10.93 8.23
CA GLU A 129 9.89 -10.11 8.89
C GLU A 129 8.97 -9.45 7.86
N ALA A 130 9.51 -9.03 6.71
CA ALA A 130 8.72 -8.51 5.60
C ALA A 130 7.66 -9.52 5.12
N LEU A 131 8.05 -10.78 4.93
CA LEU A 131 7.14 -11.85 4.54
C LEU A 131 6.15 -12.22 5.64
N LYS A 132 6.58 -12.23 6.91
CA LYS A 132 5.66 -12.45 8.04
C LYS A 132 4.56 -11.40 8.07
N ALA A 133 4.88 -10.14 7.81
CA ALA A 133 3.88 -9.08 7.76
C ALA A 133 3.00 -9.16 6.50
N ALA A 134 3.61 -9.27 5.32
CA ALA A 134 2.90 -9.21 4.05
C ALA A 134 2.04 -10.46 3.79
N ASN A 135 2.48 -11.66 4.22
CA ASN A 135 1.81 -12.93 3.92
C ASN A 135 0.82 -13.40 5.01
N ASN A 136 0.59 -12.59 6.06
CA ASN A 136 -0.30 -12.96 7.15
C ASN A 136 -1.75 -12.50 6.92
N GLY A 137 -2.58 -13.37 6.33
CA GLY A 137 -4.02 -13.12 6.11
C GLY A 137 -4.39 -12.97 4.62
N PRO A 138 -5.62 -12.53 4.30
CA PRO A 138 -6.09 -12.42 2.91
C PRO A 138 -5.12 -11.60 2.06
N LEU A 139 -4.68 -12.17 0.94
CA LEU A 139 -3.73 -11.54 0.05
C LEU A 139 -4.47 -10.68 -0.97
N THR A 140 -4.14 -9.38 -0.98
CA THR A 140 -4.46 -8.51 -2.12
C THR A 140 -3.43 -8.72 -3.22
N LEU A 141 -3.76 -8.35 -4.46
CA LEU A 141 -2.80 -8.43 -5.57
C LEU A 141 -1.50 -7.69 -5.27
N GLU A 142 -1.56 -6.57 -4.56
CA GLU A 142 -0.38 -5.81 -4.18
C GLU A 142 0.48 -6.53 -3.12
N LEU A 143 -0.14 -7.21 -2.16
CA LEU A 143 0.57 -8.04 -1.19
C LEU A 143 1.20 -9.27 -1.87
N MET A 144 0.52 -9.89 -2.84
CA MET A 144 1.09 -10.99 -3.64
C MET A 144 2.30 -10.52 -4.45
N ALA A 145 2.20 -9.35 -5.08
CA ALA A 145 3.31 -8.73 -5.82
C ALA A 145 4.49 -8.43 -4.90
N LEU A 146 4.24 -7.88 -3.70
CA LEU A 146 5.28 -7.63 -2.71
C LEU A 146 5.94 -8.93 -2.22
N CYS A 147 5.16 -9.95 -1.86
CA CYS A 147 5.69 -11.26 -1.49
C CYS A 147 6.56 -11.87 -2.61
N THR A 148 6.11 -11.74 -3.86
CA THR A 148 6.86 -12.17 -5.05
C THR A 148 8.21 -11.45 -5.13
N GLN A 149 8.20 -10.12 -5.00
CA GLN A 149 9.41 -9.30 -5.01
C GLN A 149 10.37 -9.72 -3.90
N ILE A 150 9.89 -9.90 -2.66
CA ILE A 150 10.73 -10.32 -1.53
C ILE A 150 11.31 -11.72 -1.78
N TYR A 151 10.52 -12.68 -2.28
CA TYR A 151 11.07 -14.00 -2.63
C TYR A 151 12.14 -13.93 -3.71
N LEU A 152 12.00 -13.06 -4.70
CA LEU A 152 13.04 -12.84 -5.71
C LEU A 152 14.31 -12.24 -5.09
N GLN A 153 14.19 -11.27 -4.17
CA GLN A 153 15.33 -10.73 -3.41
C GLN A 153 16.06 -11.81 -2.60
N MET A 154 15.32 -12.78 -2.06
CA MET A 154 15.87 -13.94 -1.36
C MET A 154 16.42 -15.05 -2.30
N ASN A 155 16.43 -14.84 -3.61
CA ASN A 155 16.76 -15.87 -4.62
C ASN A 155 15.89 -17.14 -4.53
N ARG A 156 14.63 -17.00 -4.10
CA ARG A 156 13.64 -18.08 -3.95
C ARG A 156 12.60 -18.05 -5.06
N VAL A 157 13.05 -18.24 -6.30
CA VAL A 157 12.19 -18.26 -7.51
C VAL A 157 11.06 -19.29 -7.39
N ASP A 158 11.34 -20.42 -6.76
CA ASP A 158 10.37 -21.49 -6.50
C ASP A 158 9.15 -21.03 -5.68
N LYS A 159 9.36 -20.11 -4.72
CA LYS A 159 8.29 -19.52 -3.92
C LYS A 159 7.63 -18.35 -4.62
N ALA A 160 8.40 -17.55 -5.37
CA ALA A 160 7.87 -16.47 -6.18
C ALA A 160 6.84 -16.99 -7.21
N GLU A 161 7.13 -18.11 -7.88
CA GLU A 161 6.21 -18.74 -8.82
C GLU A 161 4.88 -19.20 -8.19
N GLN A 162 4.86 -19.50 -6.89
CA GLN A 162 3.63 -19.90 -6.20
C GLN A 162 2.72 -18.73 -5.91
N GLN A 163 3.24 -17.50 -5.87
CA GLN A 163 2.46 -16.29 -5.62
C GLN A 163 1.75 -15.76 -6.87
N VAL A 164 2.15 -16.19 -8.07
CA VAL A 164 1.64 -15.67 -9.36
C VAL A 164 0.71 -16.66 -10.08
N LYS A 165 0.37 -17.78 -9.43
CA LYS A 165 -0.56 -18.81 -9.92
C LYS A 165 -1.94 -18.61 -9.32
#